data_AF-A0A017HM75-F1
#
_entry.id   AF-A0A017HM75-F1
#
_cell.length_a   1.000
_cell.length_b   1.000
_cell.length_c   1.000
_cell.angle_alpha   90.00
_cell.angle_beta   90.00
_cell.angle_gamma   90.00
#
_symmetry.space_group_name_H-M   'P 1'
#
loop_
_entity.id
_entity.type
_entity.pdbx_description
1 polymer ?
#
loop_
_entity_poly.entity_id
_entity_poly.type
_entity_poly.pdbx_seq_one_letter_code
_entity_poly.pdbx_strand_id
1 'polypeptide(L)'
;MILDDGPLFIADTQVHTDPTPEQVVDATIGAVRHARRFGVTPKVALCSHSQFGSLDTPSGVKMRAALDLLDRREPDFAYEGEMNVDAALDPEIRERLLPGGRIEGAANILIFSGTDAASGVRNILKMKARGLEVGPILMGMGNRAHIATPSITARGLLNMSAIAGTPVAHYG
;
A
#
# COMPACT_ATOMS: atom_id res chain seq x y z
N MET A 1 -3.39 3.79 -7.72
CA MET A 1 -3.16 3.90 -9.17
C MET A 1 -4.20 3.06 -9.89
N ILE A 2 -4.65 3.52 -11.06
CA ILE A 2 -5.54 2.76 -11.94
C ILE A 2 -4.67 2.21 -13.08
N LEU A 3 -4.59 0.88 -13.20
CA LEU A 3 -3.90 0.13 -14.24
C LEU A 3 -4.92 -0.66 -15.06
N ASP A 4 -4.51 -1.20 -16.20
CA ASP A 4 -5.41 -1.97 -17.09
C ASP A 4 -5.90 -3.28 -16.45
N ASP A 5 -5.10 -3.86 -15.56
CA ASP A 5 -5.38 -5.08 -14.79
C ASP A 5 -6.01 -4.81 -13.42
N GLY A 6 -6.28 -3.54 -13.08
CA GLY A 6 -7.03 -3.14 -11.91
C GLY A 6 -6.39 -2.04 -11.06
N PRO A 7 -7.04 -1.68 -9.93
CA PRO A 7 -6.50 -0.68 -9.02
C PRO A 7 -5.37 -1.26 -8.16
N LEU A 8 -4.22 -0.57 -8.13
CA LEU A 8 -3.09 -0.87 -7.27
C LEU A 8 -2.84 0.30 -6.30
N PHE A 9 -2.89 0.03 -5.01
CA PHE A 9 -2.64 1.01 -3.96
C PHE A 9 -1.17 0.94 -3.52
N ILE A 10 -0.52 2.10 -3.48
CA ILE A 10 0.87 2.24 -3.04
C ILE A 10 0.82 3.20 -1.85
N ALA A 11 1.09 2.69 -0.66
CA ALA A 11 0.97 3.48 0.55
C ALA A 11 2.24 4.30 0.83
N ASP A 12 2.04 5.41 1.56
CA ASP A 12 3.09 6.25 2.13
C ASP A 12 4.22 6.63 1.16
N THR A 13 3.83 7.20 0.02
CA THR A 13 4.77 7.56 -1.04
C THR A 13 5.45 8.92 -0.83
N GLN A 14 5.21 9.58 0.31
CA GLN A 14 5.53 11.01 0.51
C GLN A 14 5.81 11.43 1.97
N VAL A 15 5.34 10.71 3.00
CA VAL A 15 5.31 11.25 4.37
C VAL A 15 6.42 10.67 5.24
N HIS A 16 6.47 9.35 5.43
CA HIS A 16 7.47 8.74 6.31
C HIS A 16 8.66 8.24 5.51
N THR A 17 9.75 9.00 5.52
CA THR A 17 11.00 8.62 4.82
C THR A 17 11.47 7.23 5.23
N ASP A 18 11.57 7.00 6.54
CA ASP A 18 11.99 5.76 7.17
C ASP A 18 11.00 5.41 8.29
N PRO A 19 9.85 4.78 7.99
CA PRO A 19 8.79 4.56 8.96
C PRO A 19 9.22 3.58 10.06
N THR A 20 8.70 3.73 11.28
CA THR A 20 8.76 2.68 12.30
C THR A 20 7.80 1.53 11.97
N PRO A 21 7.95 0.33 12.58
CA PRO A 21 6.99 -0.76 12.40
C PRO A 21 5.54 -0.35 12.69
N GLU A 22 5.31 0.47 13.73
CA GLU A 22 3.99 0.99 14.07
C GLU A 22 3.44 1.90 12.97
N GLN A 23 4.28 2.76 12.39
CA GLN A 23 3.89 3.62 11.27
C GLN A 23 3.57 2.80 10.01
N VAL A 24 4.28 1.69 9.77
CA VAL A 24 3.95 0.74 8.70
C VAL A 24 2.56 0.15 8.92
N VAL A 25 2.23 -0.25 10.16
CA VAL A 25 0.90 -0.76 10.52
C VAL A 25 -0.18 0.30 10.32
N ASP A 26 0.06 1.53 10.77
CA ASP A 26 -0.90 2.63 10.62
C ASP A 26 -1.14 2.97 9.14
N ALA A 27 -0.08 2.99 8.31
CA ALA A 27 -0.18 3.16 6.87
C ALA A 27 -0.95 2.02 6.21
N THR A 28 -0.74 0.78 6.67
CA THR A 28 -1.45 -0.42 6.20
C THR A 28 -2.95 -0.31 6.46
N ILE A 29 -3.35 -0.02 7.70
CA ILE A 29 -4.75 0.15 8.09
C ILE A 29 -5.40 1.30 7.32
N GLY A 30 -4.67 2.42 7.16
CA GLY A 30 -5.11 3.54 6.34
C GLY A 30 -5.37 3.14 4.89
N ALA A 31 -4.44 2.42 4.26
CA ALA A 31 -4.57 1.97 2.88
C ALA A 31 -5.75 1.00 2.70
N VAL A 32 -5.91 0.04 3.61
CA VAL A 32 -7.05 -0.91 3.64
C VAL A 32 -8.38 -0.17 3.70
N ARG A 33 -8.50 0.82 4.60
CA ARG A 33 -9.71 1.65 4.71
C ARG A 33 -10.03 2.35 3.38
N HIS A 34 -9.04 2.90 2.70
CA HIS A 34 -9.26 3.54 1.41
C HIS A 34 -9.60 2.53 0.31
N ALA A 35 -8.92 1.38 0.24
CA ALA A 35 -9.26 0.33 -0.73
C ALA A 35 -10.73 -0.12 -0.61
N ARG A 36 -11.23 -0.31 0.62
CA ARG A 36 -12.65 -0.60 0.88
C ARG A 36 -13.59 0.49 0.37
N ARG A 37 -13.21 1.78 0.49
CA ARG A 37 -14.01 2.90 -0.07
C ARG A 37 -14.11 2.86 -1.58
N PHE A 38 -13.11 2.30 -2.26
CA PHE A 38 -13.14 2.05 -3.71
C PHE A 38 -13.84 0.73 -4.08
N GLY A 39 -14.45 0.03 -3.11
CA GLY A 39 -15.10 -1.27 -3.35
C GLY A 39 -14.13 -2.42 -3.57
N VAL A 40 -12.86 -2.26 -3.18
CA VAL A 40 -11.81 -3.26 -3.39
C VAL A 40 -11.61 -4.09 -2.12
N THR A 41 -11.67 -5.42 -2.25
CA THR A 41 -11.29 -6.35 -1.17
C THR A 41 -9.78 -6.26 -0.90
N PRO A 42 -9.35 -5.83 0.30
CA PRO A 42 -7.94 -5.56 0.58
C PRO A 42 -7.08 -6.84 0.60
N LYS A 43 -5.95 -6.79 -0.11
CA LYS A 43 -4.91 -7.83 -0.17
C LYS A 43 -3.55 -7.14 -0.05
N VAL A 44 -2.96 -7.19 1.15
CA VAL A 44 -1.84 -6.32 1.53
C VAL A 44 -0.50 -7.05 1.52
N ALA A 45 0.44 -6.58 0.72
CA ALA A 45 1.83 -7.05 0.78
C ALA A 45 2.71 -6.05 1.53
N LEU A 46 3.45 -6.55 2.53
CA LEU A 46 4.54 -5.83 3.17
C LEU A 46 5.82 -6.04 2.35
N CYS A 47 6.17 -5.03 1.54
CA CYS A 47 7.26 -5.10 0.59
C CYS A 47 8.62 -4.73 1.22
N SER A 48 9.60 -5.59 1.03
CA SER A 48 11.00 -5.40 1.42
C SER A 48 11.94 -5.96 0.35
N HIS A 49 13.25 -5.78 0.54
CA HIS A 49 14.27 -6.51 -0.23
C HIS A 49 14.50 -7.93 0.31
N SER A 50 14.10 -8.19 1.56
CA SER A 50 14.06 -9.55 2.12
C SER A 50 12.82 -10.28 1.63
N GLN A 51 12.91 -11.61 1.59
CA GLN A 51 11.85 -12.52 1.17
C GLN A 51 11.63 -13.55 2.28
N PHE A 52 10.58 -13.37 3.09
CA PHE A 52 10.19 -14.28 4.17
C PHE A 52 11.34 -14.73 5.08
N GLY A 53 12.12 -13.76 5.58
CA GLY A 53 13.27 -14.01 6.44
C GLY A 53 14.56 -14.40 5.72
N SER A 54 14.61 -14.37 4.39
CA SER A 54 15.82 -14.73 3.64
C SER A 54 17.03 -13.84 3.93
N LEU A 55 16.81 -12.58 4.31
CA LEU A 55 17.85 -11.62 4.63
C LEU A 55 17.56 -10.88 5.95
N ASP A 56 18.64 -10.64 6.70
CA ASP A 56 18.60 -9.83 7.92
C ASP A 56 18.99 -8.38 7.64
N THR A 57 18.16 -7.70 6.85
CA THR A 57 18.33 -6.28 6.53
C THR A 57 17.47 -5.41 7.43
N PRO A 58 17.84 -4.12 7.66
CA PRO A 58 17.00 -3.20 8.43
C PRO A 58 15.56 -3.10 7.90
N SER A 59 15.36 -3.14 6.58
CA SER A 59 14.04 -3.16 5.96
C SER A 59 13.30 -4.48 6.22
N GLY A 60 13.98 -5.63 6.15
CA GLY A 60 13.40 -6.93 6.48
C GLY A 60 12.96 -7.02 7.94
N VAL A 61 13.85 -6.68 8.88
CA VAL A 61 13.57 -6.65 10.32
C VAL A 61 12.36 -5.77 10.63
N LYS A 62 12.31 -4.58 10.05
CA LYS A 62 11.19 -3.64 10.22
C LYS A 62 9.86 -4.23 9.74
N MET A 63 9.84 -4.82 8.56
CA MET A 63 8.60 -5.34 7.98
C MET A 63 8.11 -6.60 8.71
N ARG A 64 9.01 -7.44 9.21
CA ARG A 64 8.66 -8.56 10.11
C ARG A 64 8.08 -8.07 11.44
N ALA A 65 8.69 -7.05 12.04
CA ALA A 65 8.13 -6.43 13.24
C ALA A 65 6.73 -5.84 13.00
N ALA A 66 6.48 -5.25 11.82
CA ALA A 66 5.16 -4.76 11.45
C ALA A 66 4.16 -5.92 11.23
N LEU A 67 4.60 -7.04 10.65
CA LEU A 67 3.81 -8.26 10.51
C LEU A 67 3.38 -8.81 11.88
N ASP A 68 4.32 -8.92 12.83
CA ASP A 68 4.04 -9.37 14.20
C ASP A 68 3.01 -8.46 14.91
N LEU A 69 3.09 -7.15 14.65
CA LEU A 69 2.12 -6.18 15.20
C LEU A 69 0.74 -6.34 14.57
N LEU A 70 0.64 -6.67 13.28
CA LEU A 70 -0.64 -7.00 12.63
C LEU A 70 -1.21 -8.30 13.18
N ASP A 71 -0.39 -9.34 13.33
CA ASP A 71 -0.81 -10.63 13.88
C ASP A 71 -1.42 -10.47 15.28
N ARG A 72 -0.83 -9.65 16.14
CA ARG A 72 -1.37 -9.36 17.48
C ARG A 72 -2.67 -8.57 17.46
N ARG A 73 -2.96 -7.84 16.38
CA ARG A 73 -4.21 -7.05 16.23
C ARG A 73 -5.34 -7.86 15.60
N GLU A 74 -5.03 -8.98 14.96
CA GLU A 74 -5.99 -9.86 14.27
C GLU A 74 -6.95 -9.11 13.34
N PRO A 75 -6.45 -8.31 12.37
CA PRO A 75 -7.31 -7.52 11.51
C PRO A 75 -8.11 -8.38 10.52
N ASP A 76 -9.24 -7.85 10.06
CA ASP A 76 -10.22 -8.51 9.19
C ASP A 76 -9.86 -8.47 7.69
N PHE A 77 -8.57 -8.44 7.34
CA PHE A 77 -8.10 -8.42 5.95
C PHE A 77 -6.88 -9.31 5.74
N ALA A 78 -6.66 -9.74 4.49
CA ALA A 78 -5.51 -10.55 4.13
C ALA A 78 -4.25 -9.67 4.01
N TYR A 79 -3.19 -10.08 4.70
CA TYR A 79 -1.88 -9.46 4.62
C TYR A 79 -0.79 -10.53 4.69
N GLU A 80 0.37 -10.23 4.11
CA GLU A 80 1.51 -11.13 4.10
C GLU A 80 2.81 -10.36 3.88
N GLY A 81 3.93 -10.95 4.29
CA GLY A 81 5.26 -10.43 4.06
C GLY A 81 6.24 -10.83 5.16
N GLU A 82 7.42 -10.26 5.23
CA GLU A 82 7.99 -9.35 4.25
C GLU A 82 8.33 -10.06 2.93
N MET A 83 8.09 -9.41 1.79
CA MET A 83 8.33 -10.02 0.48
C MET A 83 8.81 -9.03 -0.58
N ASN A 84 9.37 -9.56 -1.66
CA ASN A 84 9.66 -8.76 -2.86
C ASN A 84 8.36 -8.45 -3.64
N VAL A 85 8.39 -7.40 -4.46
CA VAL A 85 7.21 -6.94 -5.23
C VAL A 85 6.75 -7.96 -6.28
N ASP A 86 7.66 -8.76 -6.83
CA ASP A 86 7.32 -9.85 -7.73
C ASP A 86 6.45 -10.91 -7.05
N ALA A 87 6.82 -11.39 -5.85
CA ALA A 87 6.00 -12.30 -5.06
C ALA A 87 4.68 -11.65 -4.57
N ALA A 88 4.67 -10.33 -4.36
CA ALA A 88 3.44 -9.63 -4.02
C ALA A 88 2.42 -9.67 -5.18
N LEU A 89 2.89 -9.50 -6.42
CA LEU A 89 2.04 -9.36 -7.61
C LEU A 89 1.83 -10.68 -8.37
N ASP A 90 2.69 -11.67 -8.17
CA ASP A 90 2.62 -12.99 -8.81
C ASP A 90 2.27 -14.07 -7.77
N PRO A 91 1.03 -14.62 -7.80
CA PRO A 91 0.59 -15.63 -6.85
C PRO A 91 1.33 -16.96 -6.98
N GLU A 92 1.79 -17.31 -8.18
CA GLU A 92 2.52 -18.57 -8.41
C GLU A 92 3.91 -18.50 -7.80
N ILE A 93 4.59 -17.36 -7.95
CA ILE A 93 5.87 -17.11 -7.26
C ILE A 93 5.65 -17.14 -5.74
N ARG A 94 4.59 -16.47 -5.25
CA ARG A 94 4.32 -16.44 -3.80
C ARG A 94 4.02 -17.81 -3.23
N GLU A 95 3.15 -18.60 -3.85
CA GLU A 95 2.78 -19.94 -3.36
C GLU A 95 3.99 -20.87 -3.28
N ARG A 96 4.95 -20.74 -4.20
CA ARG A 96 6.21 -21.50 -4.15
C ARG A 96 7.11 -21.12 -2.98
N LEU A 97 7.06 -19.85 -2.55
CA LEU A 97 7.91 -19.31 -1.49
C LEU A 97 7.26 -19.43 -0.11
N LEU A 98 5.94 -19.25 -0.04
CA LEU A 98 5.11 -19.34 1.16
C LEU A 98 3.81 -20.09 0.82
N PRO A 99 3.83 -21.43 0.83
CA PRO A 99 2.65 -22.24 0.56
C PRO A 99 1.56 -22.02 1.60
N GLY A 100 0.30 -21.88 1.16
CA GLY A 100 -0.85 -21.71 2.06
C GLY A 100 -0.89 -20.36 2.79
N GLY A 101 -0.29 -19.31 2.21
CA GLY A 101 -0.33 -17.95 2.75
C GLY A 101 -1.74 -17.32 2.78
N ARG A 102 -1.88 -16.18 3.46
CA ARG A 102 -3.20 -15.55 3.70
C ARG A 102 -3.79 -14.86 2.47
N ILE A 103 -2.93 -14.45 1.53
CA ILE A 103 -3.34 -13.69 0.34
C ILE A 103 -3.63 -14.65 -0.81
N GLU A 104 -4.87 -14.60 -1.31
CA GLU A 104 -5.26 -15.23 -2.57
C GLU A 104 -5.06 -14.29 -3.77
N GLY A 105 -4.49 -14.77 -4.87
CA GLY A 105 -4.29 -13.96 -6.08
C GLY A 105 -3.31 -12.79 -5.88
N ALA A 106 -3.23 -11.83 -6.82
CA ALA A 106 -2.27 -10.73 -6.71
C ALA A 106 -2.62 -9.79 -5.53
N ALA A 107 -1.61 -9.29 -4.82
CA ALA A 107 -1.81 -8.21 -3.86
C ALA A 107 -2.25 -6.93 -4.58
N ASN A 108 -3.15 -6.18 -3.97
CA ASN A 108 -3.64 -4.91 -4.51
C ASN A 108 -3.25 -3.70 -3.64
N ILE A 109 -2.64 -3.93 -2.49
CA ILE A 109 -2.05 -2.89 -1.64
C ILE A 109 -0.59 -3.23 -1.38
N LEU A 110 0.31 -2.33 -1.75
CA LEU A 110 1.74 -2.44 -1.51
C LEU A 110 2.17 -1.42 -0.45
N ILE A 111 2.74 -1.93 0.63
CA ILE A 111 3.31 -1.14 1.73
C ILE A 111 4.82 -1.32 1.67
N PHE A 112 5.60 -0.23 1.69
CA PHE A 112 7.05 -0.30 1.58
C PHE A 112 7.73 0.07 2.89
N SER A 113 8.94 -0.46 3.10
CA SER A 113 9.76 -0.16 4.28
C SER A 113 10.32 1.26 4.33
N GLY A 114 10.12 2.08 3.29
CA GLY A 114 10.61 3.45 3.16
C GLY A 114 10.04 4.20 1.95
N THR A 115 10.00 5.53 2.03
CA THR A 115 9.37 6.39 1.02
C THR A 115 10.06 6.32 -0.34
N ASP A 116 11.39 6.16 -0.40
CA ASP A 116 12.11 6.15 -1.67
C ASP A 116 11.66 4.99 -2.58
N ALA A 117 11.47 3.81 -1.99
CA ALA A 117 10.93 2.65 -2.70
C ALA A 117 9.48 2.89 -3.15
N ALA A 118 8.63 3.37 -2.25
CA ALA A 118 7.22 3.65 -2.54
C ALA A 118 7.04 4.70 -3.65
N SER A 119 7.77 5.82 -3.55
CA SER A 119 7.76 6.92 -4.51
C SER A 119 8.36 6.50 -5.85
N GLY A 120 9.46 5.73 -5.83
CA GLY A 120 10.08 5.17 -7.03
C GLY A 120 9.14 4.25 -7.81
N VAL A 121 8.50 3.30 -7.11
CA VAL A 121 7.53 2.37 -7.71
C VAL A 121 6.31 3.10 -8.28
N ARG A 122 5.75 4.06 -7.53
CA ARG A 122 4.66 4.91 -8.04
C ARG A 122 5.07 5.64 -9.33
N ASN A 123 6.25 6.24 -9.34
CA ASN A 123 6.72 7.02 -10.49
C ASN A 123 6.99 6.14 -11.71
N ILE A 124 7.58 4.94 -11.55
CA ILE A 124 7.83 4.07 -12.70
C ILE A 124 6.52 3.54 -13.29
N LEU A 125 5.53 3.20 -12.47
CA LEU A 125 4.20 2.76 -12.94
C LEU A 125 3.50 3.88 -13.70
N LYS A 126 3.56 5.12 -13.20
CA LYS A 126 3.03 6.29 -13.90
C LYS A 126 3.71 6.51 -15.25
N MET A 127 5.05 6.45 -15.30
CA MET A 127 5.82 6.84 -16.48
C MET A 127 5.96 5.74 -17.54
N LYS A 128 6.05 4.47 -17.12
CA LYS A 128 6.30 3.33 -18.02
C LYS A 128 5.06 2.47 -18.24
N ALA A 129 4.29 2.21 -17.18
CA ALA A 129 3.05 1.44 -17.29
C ALA A 129 1.83 2.31 -17.67
N ARG A 130 2.04 3.62 -17.89
CA ARG A 130 0.98 4.59 -18.21
C ARG A 130 -0.17 4.59 -17.20
N GLY A 131 0.10 4.15 -15.98
CA GLY A 131 -0.92 4.06 -14.96
C GLY A 131 -1.46 5.43 -14.59
N LEU A 132 -2.78 5.54 -14.45
CA LEU A 132 -3.42 6.77 -14.05
C LEU A 132 -3.29 6.95 -12.53
N GLU A 133 -2.55 7.97 -12.13
CA GLU A 133 -2.40 8.33 -10.73
C GLU A 133 -3.66 9.01 -10.20
N VAL A 134 -4.15 8.53 -9.06
CA VAL A 134 -5.20 9.17 -8.26
C VAL A 134 -4.62 9.39 -6.88
N GLY A 135 -4.36 10.66 -6.54
CA GLY A 135 -3.67 11.05 -5.32
C GLY A 135 -2.83 12.32 -5.47
N PRO A 136 -2.07 12.69 -4.44
CA PRO A 136 -1.90 11.96 -3.18
C PRO A 136 -3.11 12.04 -2.25
N ILE A 137 -3.47 10.90 -1.65
CA ILE A 137 -4.58 10.80 -0.69
C ILE A 137 -4.00 10.76 0.72
N LEU A 138 -4.27 11.79 1.51
CA LEU A 138 -3.94 11.78 2.93
C LEU A 138 -4.86 10.79 3.66
N MET A 139 -4.25 9.81 4.32
CA MET A 139 -4.93 8.78 5.10
C MET A 139 -5.04 9.19 6.58
N GLY A 140 -5.12 10.50 6.82
CA GLY A 140 -5.14 11.18 8.14
C GLY A 140 -6.31 12.18 8.28
N MET A 141 -6.39 12.82 9.46
CA MET A 141 -7.18 14.03 9.68
C MET A 141 -8.70 13.92 9.42
N GLY A 142 -9.29 12.73 9.58
CA GLY A 142 -10.72 12.55 9.35
C GLY A 142 -11.16 12.73 7.89
N ASN A 143 -10.25 12.59 6.92
CA ASN A 143 -10.48 12.87 5.49
C ASN A 143 -10.89 14.32 5.20
N ARG A 144 -10.54 15.27 6.08
CA ARG A 144 -10.91 16.68 5.95
C ARG A 144 -9.97 17.48 5.05
N ALA A 145 -8.78 16.95 4.77
CA ALA A 145 -7.77 17.62 3.98
C ALA A 145 -7.04 16.62 3.09
N HIS A 146 -6.73 17.05 1.86
CA HIS A 146 -5.85 16.34 0.93
C HIS A 146 -4.89 17.34 0.29
N ILE A 147 -3.75 16.84 -0.17
CA ILE A 147 -2.71 17.66 -0.79
C ILE A 147 -2.84 17.53 -2.30
N ALA A 148 -2.86 18.65 -3.00
CA ALA A 148 -2.70 18.71 -4.45
C ALA A 148 -1.26 19.14 -4.77
N THR A 149 -0.63 18.48 -5.74
CA THR A 149 0.69 18.90 -6.21
C THR A 149 0.53 19.99 -7.29
N PRO A 150 1.52 20.89 -7.47
CA PRO A 150 1.46 21.89 -8.56
C PRO A 150 1.34 21.28 -9.97
N SER A 151 1.75 20.02 -10.13
CA SER A 151 1.69 19.25 -11.37
C SER A 151 0.38 18.50 -11.60
N ILE A 152 -0.62 18.66 -10.71
CA ILE A 152 -1.90 17.97 -10.84
C ILE A 152 -2.68 18.46 -12.06
N THR A 153 -3.35 17.54 -12.76
CA THR A 153 -4.21 17.89 -13.91
C THR A 153 -5.60 18.32 -13.44
N ALA A 154 -6.37 18.97 -14.31
CA ALA A 154 -7.77 19.30 -14.01
C ALA A 154 -8.62 18.06 -13.64
N ARG A 155 -8.39 16.93 -14.32
CA ARG A 155 -9.01 15.64 -13.97
C ARG A 155 -8.53 15.14 -12.61
N GLY A 156 -7.26 15.30 -12.29
CA GLY A 156 -6.72 14.99 -10.96
C GLY A 156 -7.41 15.79 -9.85
N LEU A 157 -7.60 17.09 -10.05
CA LEU A 157 -8.33 17.96 -9.09
C LEU A 157 -9.78 17.51 -8.91
N LEU A 158 -10.48 17.16 -9.98
CA LEU A 158 -11.84 16.62 -9.92
C LEU A 158 -11.90 15.30 -9.13
N ASN A 159 -10.95 14.40 -9.36
CA ASN A 159 -10.88 13.15 -8.61
C ASN A 159 -10.63 13.40 -7.12
N MET A 160 -9.71 14.32 -6.80
CA MET A 160 -9.40 14.67 -5.40
C MET A 160 -10.55 15.36 -4.69
N SER A 161 -11.31 16.22 -5.38
CA SER A 161 -12.50 16.86 -4.79
C SER A 161 -13.61 15.84 -4.52
N ALA A 162 -13.79 14.85 -5.40
CA ALA A 162 -14.72 13.75 -5.16
C ALA A 162 -14.33 12.90 -3.94
N ILE A 163 -13.04 12.59 -3.78
CA ILE A 163 -12.53 11.84 -2.61
C ILE A 163 -12.70 12.64 -1.31
N ALA A 164 -12.44 13.96 -1.36
CA ALA A 164 -12.61 14.86 -0.22
C ALA A 164 -14.08 15.00 0.20
N GLY A 165 -14.99 15.10 -0.79
CA GLY A 165 -16.42 15.26 -0.56
C GLY A 165 -17.14 13.98 -0.13
N THR A 166 -16.52 12.82 -0.30
CA THR A 166 -17.10 11.53 0.10
C THR A 166 -16.85 11.29 1.61
N PRO A 167 -17.90 11.19 2.45
CA PRO A 167 -17.73 10.95 3.88
C PRO A 167 -16.97 9.65 4.16
N VAL A 168 -16.20 9.65 5.25
CA VAL A 168 -15.58 8.43 5.78
C VAL A 168 -16.41 7.95 6.97
N ALA A 169 -17.16 6.87 6.76
CA ALA A 169 -18.07 6.32 7.78
C ALA A 169 -17.32 5.83 9.04
N HIS A 170 -16.12 5.27 8.87
CA HIS A 170 -15.28 4.77 9.96
C HIS A 170 -13.85 5.31 9.83
N TYR A 171 -13.44 6.11 10.81
CA TYR A 171 -12.09 6.67 10.91
C TYR A 171 -11.39 6.08 12.14
N GLY A 172 -10.96 4.82 12.02
CA GLY A 172 -10.34 4.03 13.07
C GLY A 172 -10.23 2.60 12.59
#